data_AF-A0A382V9N9-F1
#
_entry.id   AF-A0A382V9N9-F1
#
_cell.length_a   1.000
_cell.length_b   1.000
_cell.length_c   1.000
_cell.angle_alpha   90.00
_cell.angle_beta   90.00
_cell.angle_gamma   90.00
#
_symmetry.space_group_name_H-M   'P 1'
#
loop_
_entity.id
_entity.type
_entity.pdbx_description
1 polymer ?
#
loop_
_entity_poly.entity_id
_entity_poly.type
_entity_poly.pdbx_seq_one_letter_code
_entity_poly.pdbx_strand_id
1 'polypeptide(L)'
;MTLTVLEMVGHLSFGLTALSFIMRDILVLRVLAIASCCFGIVYNYFLPAGPLWLVIFWISVFAVIYIVNVVLLCIQNRGITFSDEERE
;
A
#
# COMPACT_ATOMS: atom_id res chain seq x y z
N MET A 1 -3.60 20.28 20.14
CA MET A 1 -4.70 19.34 19.86
C MET A 1 -4.43 18.07 20.65
N THR A 2 -5.34 17.68 21.54
CA THR A 2 -5.25 16.42 22.28
C THR A 2 -5.78 15.30 21.39
N LEU A 3 -4.94 14.31 21.08
CA LEU A 3 -5.36 13.09 20.39
C LEU A 3 -6.41 12.37 21.24
N THR A 4 -7.59 12.17 20.67
CA THR A 4 -8.65 11.39 21.29
C THR A 4 -8.31 9.90 21.20
N VAL A 5 -8.81 9.11 22.17
CA VAL A 5 -8.62 7.64 22.17
C VAL A 5 -9.14 7.02 20.86
N LEU A 6 -10.22 7.59 20.29
CA LEU A 6 -10.79 7.17 19.02
C LEU A 6 -9.80 7.37 17.85
N GLU A 7 -9.10 8.51 17.80
CA GLU A 7 -8.07 8.76 16.79
C GLU A 7 -6.89 7.80 16.94
N MET A 8 -6.44 7.54 18.17
CA MET A 8 -5.35 6.58 18.44
C MET A 8 -5.71 5.16 17.98
N VAL A 9 -6.92 4.70 18.27
CA VAL A 9 -7.42 3.39 17.83
C VAL A 9 -7.53 3.34 16.30
N GLY A 10 -7.98 4.42 15.67
CA GLY A 10 -8.02 4.54 14.22
C GLY A 10 -6.63 4.40 13.57
N HIS A 11 -5.64 5.14 14.08
CA HIS A 11 -4.26 5.04 13.60
C HIS A 11 -3.67 3.63 13.82
N LEU A 12 -3.94 2.99 14.96
CA LEU A 12 -3.46 1.64 15.26
C LEU A 12 -4.05 0.60 14.29
N SER A 13 -5.35 0.68 14.02
CA SER A 13 -6.03 -0.22 13.08
C SER A 13 -5.42 -0.13 11.68
N PHE A 14 -5.22 1.09 11.17
CA PHE A 14 -4.57 1.29 9.87
C PHE A 14 -3.10 0.88 9.87
N GLY A 15 -2.37 1.09 10.97
CA GLY A 15 -0.99 0.62 11.12
C GLY A 15 -0.88 -0.91 11.05
N LEU A 16 -1.80 -1.64 11.69
CA LEU A 16 -1.86 -3.10 11.63
C LEU A 16 -2.19 -3.60 10.22
N THR A 17 -3.08 -2.89 9.50
CA THR A 17 -3.38 -3.17 8.09
C THR A 17 -2.16 -2.92 7.18
N ALA A 18 -1.38 -1.86 7.41
CA ALA A 18 -0.11 -1.65 6.71
C ALA A 18 0.84 -2.83 6.94
N LEU A 19 0.94 -3.32 8.18
CA LEU A 19 1.83 -4.43 8.54
C LEU A 19 1.41 -5.76 7.88
N SER A 20 0.12 -6.02 7.72
CA SER A 20 -0.36 -7.23 7.04
C SER A 20 0.01 -7.24 5.55
N PHE A 21 0.05 -6.05 4.92
CA PHE A 21 0.46 -5.91 3.53
C PHE A 21 1.97 -6.04 3.30
N ILE A 22 2.79 -6.10 4.35
CA ILE A 22 4.24 -6.37 4.24
C ILE A 22 4.51 -7.88 4.05
N MET A 23 3.53 -8.76 4.29
CA MET A 23 3.69 -10.21 4.12
C MET A 23 3.64 -10.66 2.65
N ARG A 24 4.47 -11.68 2.32
CA ARG A 24 4.92 -12.17 0.99
C ARG A 24 3.85 -12.30 -0.12
N ASP A 25 4.29 -12.17 -1.37
CA ASP A 25 3.56 -11.44 -2.42
C ASP A 25 3.07 -12.21 -3.66
N ILE A 26 1.97 -11.74 -4.27
CA ILE A 26 1.44 -12.07 -5.61
C ILE A 26 1.31 -10.73 -6.39
N LEU A 27 2.12 -10.52 -7.44
CA LEU A 27 2.22 -9.24 -8.19
C LEU A 27 0.86 -8.60 -8.55
N VAL A 28 -0.09 -9.40 -9.03
CA VAL A 28 -1.42 -8.93 -9.47
C VAL A 28 -2.22 -8.30 -8.33
N LEU A 29 -2.13 -8.88 -7.13
CA LEU A 29 -2.87 -8.39 -5.96
C LEU A 29 -2.41 -7.00 -5.53
N ARG A 30 -1.11 -6.71 -5.66
CA ARG A 30 -0.54 -5.40 -5.30
C ARG A 30 -0.90 -4.31 -6.30
N VAL A 31 -0.93 -4.61 -7.60
CA VAL A 31 -1.37 -3.65 -8.63
C VAL A 31 -2.85 -3.29 -8.43
N LEU A 32 -3.70 -4.28 -8.14
CA LEU A 32 -5.10 -4.06 -7.77
C LEU A 32 -5.23 -3.21 -6.50
N ALA A 33 -4.38 -3.44 -5.50
CA ALA A 33 -4.39 -2.66 -4.27
C ALA A 33 -3.99 -1.19 -4.49
N ILE A 34 -2.99 -0.93 -5.34
CA ILE A 34 -2.63 0.44 -5.76
C ILE A 34 -3.81 1.11 -6.47
N ALA A 35 -4.45 0.42 -7.42
CA ALA A 35 -5.63 0.94 -8.11
C ALA A 35 -6.76 1.27 -7.11
N SER A 36 -7.04 0.37 -6.17
CA SER A 36 -8.01 0.58 -5.10
C SER A 36 -7.68 1.80 -4.24
N CYS A 37 -6.42 2.02 -3.91
CA CYS A 37 -5.98 3.21 -3.18
C CYS A 37 -6.24 4.49 -3.99
N CYS A 38 -5.95 4.51 -5.29
CA CYS A 38 -6.23 5.66 -6.17
C CYS A 38 -7.73 6.00 -6.18
N PHE A 39 -8.60 5.00 -6.37
CA PHE A 39 -10.04 5.21 -6.30
C PHE A 39 -10.51 5.64 -4.91
N GLY A 40 -9.90 5.09 -3.85
CA GLY A 40 -10.17 5.46 -2.46
C GLY A 40 -9.85 6.93 -2.18
N ILE A 41 -8.74 7.46 -2.68
CA ILE A 41 -8.37 8.88 -2.54
C ILE A 41 -9.39 9.76 -3.26
N VAL A 42 -9.73 9.44 -4.51
CA VAL A 42 -10.72 10.20 -5.30
C VAL A 42 -12.07 10.23 -4.59
N TYR A 43 -12.57 9.06 -4.16
CA TYR A 43 -13.83 8.96 -3.45
C TYR A 43 -13.84 9.78 -2.16
N ASN A 44 -12.82 9.63 -1.32
CA ASN A 44 -12.76 10.32 -0.03
C ASN A 44 -12.52 11.83 -0.17
N TYR A 45 -11.99 12.29 -1.31
CA TYR A 45 -11.82 13.72 -1.60
C TYR A 45 -13.14 14.38 -2.05
N PHE A 46 -13.92 13.70 -2.90
CA PHE A 46 -15.19 14.21 -3.45
C PHE A 46 -16.42 13.91 -2.59
N LEU A 47 -16.25 13.50 -1.33
CA LEU A 47 -17.36 13.24 -0.43
C LEU A 47 -18.20 14.53 -0.22
N PRO A 48 -19.55 14.44 -0.27
CA PRO A 48 -20.43 15.60 -0.05
C PRO A 48 -20.26 16.26 1.33
N ALA A 49 -19.84 15.49 2.35
CA ALA A 49 -19.57 15.97 3.70
C ALA A 49 -18.22 16.67 3.84
N GLY A 50 -17.42 16.75 2.77
CA GLY A 50 -16.06 17.26 2.76
C GLY A 50 -14.99 16.16 2.79
N PRO A 51 -13.74 16.51 2.44
CA PRO A 51 -12.66 15.55 2.31
C PRO A 51 -12.24 14.94 3.65
N LEU A 52 -12.20 13.61 3.71
CA LEU A 52 -11.74 12.87 4.89
C LEU A 52 -10.21 12.75 4.91
N TRP A 53 -9.54 13.82 5.35
CA TRP A 53 -8.07 13.93 5.33
C TRP A 53 -7.33 12.80 6.06
N LEU A 54 -7.85 12.33 7.20
CA LEU A 54 -7.26 11.21 7.92
C LEU A 54 -7.25 9.93 7.08
N VAL A 55 -8.36 9.65 6.39
CA VAL A 55 -8.51 8.47 5.53
C VAL A 55 -7.62 8.61 4.30
N ILE A 56 -7.63 9.78 3.65
CA ILE A 56 -6.78 10.08 2.49
C ILE A 56 -5.30 9.91 2.83
N PHE A 57 -4.86 10.38 4.01
CA PHE A 57 -3.49 10.22 4.49
C PHE A 57 -3.11 8.73 4.57
N TRP A 58 -3.93 7.91 5.23
CA TRP A 58 -3.64 6.48 5.37
C TRP A 58 -3.69 5.71 4.06
N ILE A 59 -4.66 6.01 3.18
CA ILE A 59 -4.71 5.40 1.85
C ILE A 59 -3.46 5.74 1.04
N SER A 60 -2.95 6.97 1.16
CA SER A 60 -1.70 7.39 0.51
C SER A 60 -0.48 6.63 1.05
N VAL A 61 -0.40 6.44 2.38
CA VAL A 61 0.64 5.62 3.01
C VAL A 61 0.59 4.17 2.49
N PHE A 62 -0.60 3.58 2.39
CA PHE A 62 -0.76 2.23 1.85
C PHE A 62 -0.36 2.14 0.37
N ALA A 63 -0.72 3.13 -0.44
CA ALA A 63 -0.30 3.19 -1.84
C ALA A 63 1.23 3.16 -1.96
N VAL A 64 1.95 3.93 -1.13
CA VAL A 64 3.42 3.92 -1.11
C VAL A 64 3.96 2.54 -0.71
N ILE A 65 3.41 1.91 0.33
CA ILE A 65 3.80 0.56 0.76
C ILE A 65 3.60 -0.45 -0.39
N TYR A 66 2.46 -0.41 -1.08
CA TYR A 66 2.23 -1.31 -2.21
C TYR A 66 3.19 -1.06 -3.37
N ILE A 67 3.50 0.20 -3.70
CA ILE A 67 4.48 0.55 -4.74
C ILE A 67 5.87 -0.01 -4.38
N VAL A 68 6.32 0.18 -3.14
CA VAL A 68 7.61 -0.34 -2.67
C VAL A 68 7.67 -1.87 -2.79
N ASN A 69 6.61 -2.58 -2.36
CA ASN A 69 6.53 -4.03 -2.49
C ASN A 69 6.58 -4.49 -3.96
N VAL A 70 5.85 -3.82 -4.86
CA VAL A 70 5.92 -4.10 -6.31
C VAL A 70 7.33 -3.88 -6.85
N VAL A 71 8.00 -2.78 -6.48
CA VAL A 71 9.37 -2.49 -6.93
C VAL A 71 10.35 -3.56 -6.43
N LEU A 72 10.31 -3.91 -5.14
CA LEU A 72 11.17 -4.94 -4.56
C LEU A 72 10.93 -6.31 -5.21
N LEU A 73 9.69 -6.65 -5.51
CA LEU A 73 9.33 -7.90 -6.19
C LEU A 73 9.79 -7.91 -7.65
N CYS A 74 9.66 -6.79 -8.36
CA CYS A 74 10.21 -6.64 -9.71
C CYS A 74 11.75 -6.76 -9.72
N ILE A 75 12.43 -6.22 -8.71
CA ILE A 75 13.90 -6.36 -8.56
C ILE A 75 14.27 -7.83 -8.26
N GLN A 76 13.57 -8.49 -7.33
CA GLN A 76 13.82 -9.89 -7.00
C GLN A 76 13.54 -10.82 -8.18
N ASN A 77 12.43 -10.63 -8.89
CA ASN A 77 12.11 -11.42 -10.08
C ASN A 77 13.09 -11.18 -11.24
N ARG A 78 13.69 -9.98 -11.35
CA ARG A 78 14.75 -9.70 -12.33
C ARG A 78 16.09 -10.35 -11.97
N GLY A 79 16.33 -10.66 -10.70
CA GLY A 79 17.51 -11.40 -10.23
C GLY A 79 17.49 -12.89 -10.53
N ILE A 80 16.39 -13.43 -11.07
CA ILE A 80 16.26 -14.83 -11.51
C ILE A 80 16.27 -14.88 -13.05
N THR A 81 17.28 -14.28 -13.66
CA THR A 81 17.72 -14.73 -14.98
C THR A 81 18.77 -15.79 -14.69
N PHE A 82 18.34 -17.03 -14.42
CA PHE A 82 19.28 -18.14 -14.50
C PHE A 82 19.84 -18.16 -15.92
N SER A 83 21.16 -18.09 -15.99
CA SER A 83 21.96 -17.95 -17.20
C SER A 83 21.77 -19.12 -18.16
N ASP A 84 21.78 -18.84 -19.46
CA ASP A 84 22.19 -19.85 -20.44
C ASP A 84 23.73 -20.00 -20.49
N GLU A 85 24.48 -19.12 -19.81
CA GLU A 85 25.94 -18.99 -19.87
C GLU A 85 26.72 -19.27 -18.56
N GLU A 86 26.13 -19.87 -17.51
CA GLU A 86 26.90 -20.58 -16.47
C GLU A 86 27.30 -22.00 -16.93
N ARG A 87 27.59 -22.08 -18.23
CA ARG A 87 28.78 -22.68 -18.87
C ARG A 87 28.93 -24.20 -18.78
N GLU A 88 28.39 -24.85 -19.81
CA GLU A 88 29.19 -25.87 -20.54
C GLU A 88 30.48 -25.25 -21.13
#